data_AF-A0A7S4GIS0-F1
#
_entry.id   AF-A0A7S4GIS0-F1
#
_cell.length_a   1.000
_cell.length_b   1.000
_cell.length_c   1.000
_cell.angle_alpha   90.00
_cell.angle_beta   90.00
_cell.angle_gamma   90.00
#
_symmetry.space_group_name_H-M   'P 1'
#
loop_
_entity.id
_entity.type
_entity.pdbx_description
1 polymer ?
#
loop_
_entity_poly.entity_id
_entity_poly.type
_entity_poly.pdbx_seq_one_letter_code
_entity_poly.pdbx_strand_id
1 'polypeptide(L)'
;AADGLDAWDAGCGGRCRNKVTPAVLARAYELRAAPAEGTARGSFATAEFQGVMWDQAGLDTFGRACGVPNVTVAHQVGPERPLRCHIPPFIGSEVCAEAMLDIEYMKGVGGAVPLTNVFNQQYSLEKWAEQLQAMPDGALPLVHSVSYGNDEAQAPNTPEYMRACDAEFMKVGLRGVSLLVASGDSGVWGREGALAADRFHPDFPASSPYVTAVGGTDFATRSTVGPEAAWRDGGGGFSDTFPAPAWQR
;
A
#
# COMPACT_ATOMS: atom_id res chain seq x y z
N ALA A 1 23.74 -28.91 -5.05
CA ALA A 1 22.37 -29.17 -5.53
C ALA A 1 21.73 -27.80 -5.75
N ALA A 2 21.65 -27.38 -7.01
CA ALA A 2 21.06 -26.11 -7.42
C ALA A 2 19.82 -26.42 -8.27
N ASP A 3 18.90 -27.18 -7.68
CA ASP A 3 17.69 -27.65 -8.34
C ASP A 3 16.50 -26.87 -7.75
N GLY A 4 15.85 -26.04 -8.59
CA GLY A 4 14.51 -25.50 -8.30
C GLY A 4 14.36 -23.98 -8.25
N LEU A 5 15.30 -23.19 -8.77
CA LEU A 5 15.03 -21.78 -9.04
C LEU A 5 14.22 -21.67 -10.33
N ASP A 6 12.91 -21.65 -10.19
CA ASP A 6 12.01 -21.68 -11.33
C ASP A 6 11.94 -20.35 -12.07
N ALA A 7 11.74 -20.42 -13.39
CA ALA A 7 11.74 -19.26 -14.29
C ALA A 7 10.76 -18.15 -13.86
N TRP A 8 11.24 -16.90 -13.95
CA TRP A 8 10.46 -15.69 -13.69
C TRP A 8 9.26 -15.57 -14.62
N ASP A 9 8.07 -15.36 -14.05
CA ASP A 9 6.85 -15.28 -14.83
C ASP A 9 6.82 -14.01 -15.71
N ALA A 10 6.46 -14.18 -16.97
CA ALA A 10 6.34 -13.11 -17.97
C ALA A 10 4.88 -12.66 -18.19
N GLY A 11 3.97 -12.99 -17.27
CA GLY A 11 2.51 -12.82 -17.41
C GLY A 11 2.00 -11.42 -17.78
N CYS A 12 2.78 -10.35 -17.58
CA CYS A 12 2.44 -8.97 -17.94
C CYS A 12 2.97 -8.49 -19.31
N GLY A 13 3.30 -9.42 -20.21
CA GLY A 13 3.82 -9.12 -21.54
C GLY A 13 5.29 -8.70 -21.55
N GLY A 14 5.83 -8.52 -22.77
CA GLY A 14 7.28 -8.40 -22.98
C GLY A 14 7.96 -7.20 -22.29
N ARG A 15 7.23 -6.10 -22.03
CA ARG A 15 7.77 -4.90 -21.35
C ARG A 15 7.98 -5.11 -19.85
N CYS A 16 7.24 -6.04 -19.24
CA CYS A 16 7.38 -6.41 -17.83
C CYS A 16 8.29 -7.63 -17.63
N ARG A 17 9.05 -8.02 -18.67
CA ARG A 17 10.07 -9.06 -18.53
C ARG A 17 11.03 -8.68 -17.40
N ASN A 18 11.31 -9.64 -16.51
CA ASN A 18 12.22 -9.46 -15.37
C ASN A 18 11.72 -8.43 -14.32
N LYS A 19 10.42 -8.08 -14.33
CA LYS A 19 9.77 -7.25 -13.32
C LYS A 19 8.87 -8.08 -12.42
N VAL A 20 8.66 -7.64 -11.18
CA VAL A 20 7.63 -8.25 -10.32
C VAL A 20 6.29 -8.00 -11.00
N THR A 21 5.46 -9.03 -11.10
CA THR A 21 4.11 -9.00 -11.67
C THR A 21 3.17 -9.68 -10.68
N PRO A 22 1.84 -9.53 -10.81
CA PRO A 22 0.90 -10.27 -9.97
C PRO A 22 1.12 -11.79 -9.99
N ALA A 23 1.50 -12.35 -11.14
CA ALA A 23 1.81 -13.78 -11.25
C ALA A 23 3.09 -14.18 -10.50
N VAL A 24 4.11 -13.32 -10.53
CA VAL A 24 5.33 -13.51 -9.70
C VAL A 24 4.99 -13.51 -8.22
N LEU A 25 4.16 -12.57 -7.75
CA LEU A 25 3.72 -12.50 -6.35
C LEU A 25 2.86 -13.71 -5.96
N ALA A 26 1.90 -14.09 -6.81
CA ALA A 26 1.05 -15.24 -6.57
C ALA A 26 1.86 -16.53 -6.43
N ARG A 27 2.90 -16.68 -7.26
CA ARG A 27 3.83 -17.80 -7.15
C ARG A 27 4.67 -17.74 -5.88
N ALA A 28 5.32 -16.60 -5.63
CA ALA A 28 6.28 -16.45 -4.53
C ALA A 28 5.64 -16.66 -3.15
N TYR A 29 4.40 -16.22 -2.99
CA TYR A 29 3.66 -16.30 -1.73
C TYR A 29 2.61 -17.42 -1.72
N GLU A 30 2.69 -18.36 -2.66
CA GLU A 30 1.79 -19.51 -2.77
C GLU A 30 0.31 -19.13 -2.70
N LEU A 31 -0.03 -17.99 -3.30
CA LEU A 31 -1.37 -17.44 -3.26
C LEU A 31 -2.28 -18.35 -4.08
N ARG A 32 -3.46 -18.65 -3.52
CA ARG A 32 -4.51 -19.32 -4.29
C ARG A 32 -4.89 -18.43 -5.47
N ALA A 33 -5.38 -19.06 -6.54
CA ALA A 33 -5.94 -18.33 -7.66
C ALA A 33 -6.90 -17.26 -7.15
N ALA A 34 -6.69 -16.02 -7.59
CA ALA A 34 -7.49 -14.90 -7.16
C ALA A 34 -8.98 -15.23 -7.40
N PRO A 35 -9.87 -14.91 -6.46
CA PRO A 35 -11.27 -15.29 -6.58
C PRO A 35 -11.86 -14.71 -7.88
N ALA A 36 -12.49 -15.57 -8.68
CA ALA A 36 -13.12 -15.19 -9.94
C ALA A 36 -14.40 -14.37 -9.72
N GLU A 37 -15.02 -14.52 -8.54
CA GLU A 37 -16.19 -13.79 -8.09
C GLU A 37 -15.95 -13.20 -6.72
N GLY A 38 -16.31 -11.93 -6.53
CA GLY A 38 -16.24 -11.28 -5.23
C GLY A 38 -17.34 -11.83 -4.33
N THR A 39 -16.98 -12.42 -3.19
CA THR A 39 -18.00 -12.67 -2.16
C THR A 39 -18.28 -11.35 -1.45
N ALA A 40 -19.55 -11.01 -1.22
CA ALA A 40 -19.96 -9.82 -0.47
C ALA A 40 -19.44 -9.76 1.00
N ARG A 41 -18.61 -10.73 1.42
CA ARG A 41 -18.00 -10.83 2.75
C ARG A 41 -16.58 -10.27 2.83
N GLY A 42 -15.90 -10.04 1.72
CA GLY A 42 -14.54 -9.48 1.68
C GLY A 42 -14.48 -8.23 0.82
N SER A 43 -13.77 -7.21 1.29
CA SER A 43 -13.57 -5.94 0.59
C SER A 43 -12.24 -5.33 1.01
N PHE A 44 -11.59 -4.63 0.08
CA PHE A 44 -10.39 -3.88 0.41
C PHE A 44 -10.45 -2.46 -0.14
N ALA A 45 -9.56 -1.61 0.34
CA ALA A 45 -9.51 -0.21 -0.03
C ALA A 45 -8.10 0.34 -0.08
N THR A 46 -7.92 1.33 -0.92
CA THR A 46 -6.74 2.19 -0.98
C THR A 46 -7.03 3.49 -0.22
N ALA A 47 -6.00 4.07 0.38
CA ALA A 47 -6.05 5.36 1.04
C ALA A 47 -5.23 6.37 0.24
N GLU A 48 -5.91 7.31 -0.41
CA GLU A 48 -5.26 8.26 -1.34
C GLU A 48 -5.37 9.68 -0.83
N PHE A 49 -4.28 10.44 -1.00
CA PHE A 49 -4.18 11.80 -0.50
C PHE A 49 -3.63 12.79 -1.54
N GLN A 50 -3.76 14.10 -1.27
CA GLN A 50 -3.04 15.17 -1.97
C GLN A 50 -3.23 15.23 -3.49
N GLY A 51 -4.38 14.79 -3.99
CA GLY A 51 -4.69 14.88 -5.42
C GLY A 51 -3.89 13.90 -6.28
N VAL A 52 -3.37 12.83 -5.69
CA VAL A 52 -3.03 11.61 -6.43
C VAL A 52 -4.32 11.02 -7.01
N MET A 53 -4.26 10.60 -8.27
CA MET A 53 -5.44 10.19 -9.03
C MET A 53 -5.26 8.80 -9.66
N TRP A 54 -6.37 8.12 -9.97
CA TRP A 54 -6.37 6.91 -10.80
C TRP A 54 -7.19 7.09 -12.09
N ASP A 55 -6.91 6.24 -13.08
CA ASP A 55 -7.68 6.21 -14.33
C ASP A 55 -7.99 4.79 -14.81
N GLN A 56 -9.25 4.55 -15.16
CA GLN A 56 -9.71 3.22 -15.57
C GLN A 56 -9.04 2.72 -16.87
N ALA A 57 -8.61 3.60 -17.78
CA ALA A 57 -8.01 3.18 -19.04
C ALA A 57 -6.58 2.61 -18.84
N GLY A 58 -5.83 3.16 -17.88
CA GLY A 58 -4.58 2.62 -17.38
C GLY A 58 -4.79 1.25 -16.73
N LEU A 59 -5.77 1.14 -15.83
CA LEU A 59 -6.11 -0.10 -15.13
C LEU A 59 -6.51 -1.21 -16.10
N ASP A 60 -7.31 -0.88 -17.11
CA ASP A 60 -7.68 -1.80 -18.18
C ASP A 60 -6.47 -2.25 -19.00
N THR A 61 -5.49 -1.37 -19.19
CA THR A 61 -4.24 -1.68 -19.91
C THR A 61 -3.37 -2.63 -19.10
N PHE A 62 -3.23 -2.40 -17.79
CA PHE A 62 -2.58 -3.33 -16.87
C PHE A 62 -3.28 -4.69 -16.87
N GLY A 63 -4.62 -4.71 -16.69
CA GLY A 63 -5.40 -5.94 -16.67
C GLY A 63 -5.23 -6.78 -17.95
N ARG A 64 -5.30 -6.14 -19.13
CA ARG A 64 -5.03 -6.81 -20.41
C ARG A 64 -3.60 -7.32 -20.52
N ALA A 65 -2.62 -6.53 -20.10
CA ALA A 65 -1.21 -6.90 -20.20
C ALA A 65 -0.89 -8.10 -19.30
N CYS A 66 -1.43 -8.13 -18.09
CA CYS A 66 -1.17 -9.10 -17.02
C CYS A 66 -2.13 -10.30 -16.98
N GLY A 67 -3.14 -10.34 -17.86
CA GLY A 67 -4.18 -11.37 -17.82
C GLY A 67 -5.03 -11.32 -16.54
N VAL A 68 -5.13 -10.15 -15.90
CA VAL A 68 -5.93 -9.93 -14.69
C VAL A 68 -7.28 -9.33 -15.11
N PRO A 69 -8.40 -10.07 -15.00
CA PRO A 69 -9.71 -9.52 -15.29
C PRO A 69 -10.17 -8.56 -14.18
N ASN A 70 -11.04 -7.61 -14.55
CA ASN A 70 -11.78 -6.75 -13.61
C ASN A 70 -10.91 -5.91 -12.66
N VAL A 71 -9.85 -5.29 -13.19
CA VAL A 71 -9.06 -4.26 -12.47
C VAL A 71 -9.87 -2.97 -12.43
N THR A 72 -10.82 -2.88 -11.52
CA THR A 72 -11.78 -1.77 -11.40
C THR A 72 -11.91 -1.30 -9.96
N VAL A 73 -12.14 0.00 -9.79
CA VAL A 73 -12.60 0.59 -8.52
C VAL A 73 -14.12 0.45 -8.45
N ALA A 74 -14.62 -0.31 -7.47
CA ALA A 74 -16.06 -0.54 -7.29
C ALA A 74 -16.77 0.67 -6.67
N HIS A 75 -16.08 1.37 -5.75
CA HIS A 75 -16.62 2.53 -5.05
C HIS A 75 -15.56 3.62 -4.90
N GLN A 76 -15.98 4.88 -5.04
CA GLN A 76 -15.15 6.05 -4.75
C GLN A 76 -15.73 6.77 -3.53
N VAL A 77 -14.88 7.06 -2.55
CA VAL A 77 -15.19 7.93 -1.42
C VAL A 77 -14.37 9.20 -1.56
N GLY A 78 -14.99 10.35 -1.34
CA GLY A 78 -14.37 11.67 -1.50
C GLY A 78 -14.48 12.22 -2.93
N PRO A 79 -14.20 13.52 -3.11
CA PRO A 79 -14.49 14.26 -4.35
C PRO A 79 -13.45 14.06 -5.47
N GLU A 80 -12.74 12.93 -5.49
CA GLU A 80 -11.75 12.66 -6.53
C GLU A 80 -12.41 12.72 -7.92
N ARG A 81 -11.72 13.36 -8.87
CA ARG A 81 -12.13 13.34 -10.27
C ARG A 81 -11.15 12.43 -11.01
N PRO A 82 -11.60 11.33 -11.64
CA PRO A 82 -10.73 10.57 -12.53
C PRO A 82 -10.25 11.50 -13.64
N LEU A 83 -8.99 11.92 -13.55
CA LEU A 83 -8.29 12.65 -14.60
C LEU A 83 -7.62 11.62 -15.48
N ARG A 84 -7.64 11.83 -16.80
CA ARG A 84 -6.88 10.96 -17.69
C ARG A 84 -5.41 11.09 -17.30
N CYS A 85 -4.80 10.01 -16.80
CA CYS A 85 -3.34 9.92 -16.58
C CYS A 85 -2.57 9.84 -17.91
N HIS A 86 -2.95 10.69 -18.87
CA HIS A 86 -2.31 10.83 -20.16
C HIS A 86 -1.26 11.93 -20.06
N ILE A 87 -0.30 11.76 -19.14
CA ILE A 87 0.78 12.73 -18.98
C ILE A 87 1.97 12.23 -19.81
N PRO A 88 2.54 13.07 -20.70
CA PRO A 88 3.75 12.72 -21.43
C PRO A 88 4.84 12.27 -20.44
N PRO A 89 5.68 11.28 -20.78
CA PRO A 89 6.67 10.67 -19.87
C PRO A 89 7.72 11.63 -19.30
N PHE A 90 7.68 12.91 -19.69
CA PHE A 90 8.59 13.97 -19.24
C PHE A 90 7.96 14.97 -18.26
N ILE A 91 6.65 14.91 -17.94
CA ILE A 91 5.97 15.94 -17.11
C ILE A 91 5.05 15.38 -15.99
N GLY A 92 4.82 14.07 -15.84
CA GLY A 92 4.01 13.62 -14.70
C GLY A 92 3.77 12.12 -14.57
N SER A 93 4.84 11.37 -14.35
CA SER A 93 4.74 10.03 -13.78
C SER A 93 4.23 10.04 -12.33
N GLU A 94 4.31 11.15 -11.60
CA GLU A 94 4.09 11.18 -10.14
C GLU A 94 2.63 11.33 -9.72
N VAL A 95 1.76 11.94 -10.52
CA VAL A 95 0.37 12.26 -10.09
C VAL A 95 -0.53 11.02 -10.01
N CYS A 96 -0.24 9.98 -10.78
CA CYS A 96 -1.01 8.74 -10.77
C CYS A 96 -0.22 7.51 -10.34
N ALA A 97 1.11 7.61 -10.19
CA ALA A 97 1.94 6.42 -9.93
C ALA A 97 1.47 5.66 -8.69
N GLU A 98 1.24 6.37 -7.59
CA GLU A 98 0.86 5.76 -6.30
C GLU A 98 -0.50 5.06 -6.38
N ALA A 99 -1.57 5.81 -6.69
CA ALA A 99 -2.91 5.25 -6.75
C ALA A 99 -3.05 4.14 -7.82
N MET A 100 -2.39 4.27 -8.96
CA MET A 100 -2.39 3.21 -9.97
C MET A 100 -1.66 1.98 -9.46
N LEU A 101 -0.47 2.12 -8.86
CA LEU A 101 0.30 1.00 -8.31
C LEU A 101 -0.51 0.22 -7.26
N ASP A 102 -1.09 0.94 -6.30
CA ASP A 102 -1.90 0.37 -5.22
C ASP A 102 -3.08 -0.43 -5.80
N ILE A 103 -3.88 0.19 -6.67
CA ILE A 103 -5.06 -0.45 -7.27
C ILE A 103 -4.65 -1.65 -8.16
N GLU A 104 -3.65 -1.49 -9.02
CA GLU A 104 -3.20 -2.53 -9.95
C GLU A 104 -2.74 -3.79 -9.22
N TYR A 105 -1.95 -3.66 -8.16
CA TYR A 105 -1.43 -4.82 -7.42
C TYR A 105 -2.45 -5.42 -6.46
N MET A 106 -3.27 -4.61 -5.79
CA MET A 106 -4.36 -5.12 -4.96
C MET A 106 -5.36 -5.91 -5.81
N LYS A 107 -5.73 -5.44 -7.00
CA LYS A 107 -6.60 -6.18 -7.93
C LYS A 107 -5.88 -7.32 -8.64
N GLY A 108 -4.59 -7.16 -8.91
CA GLY A 108 -3.73 -8.19 -9.50
C GLY A 108 -3.70 -9.47 -8.68
N VAL A 109 -3.60 -9.33 -7.36
CA VAL A 109 -3.55 -10.45 -6.42
C VAL A 109 -4.94 -10.78 -5.85
N GLY A 110 -5.74 -9.76 -5.58
CA GLY A 110 -7.06 -9.90 -4.94
C GLY A 110 -8.21 -10.25 -5.89
N GLY A 111 -8.00 -10.19 -7.21
CA GLY A 111 -8.97 -10.60 -8.21
C GLY A 111 -10.30 -9.85 -8.08
N ALA A 112 -11.42 -10.59 -8.02
CA ALA A 112 -12.76 -10.01 -8.01
C ALA A 112 -13.22 -9.41 -6.67
N VAL A 113 -12.36 -9.37 -5.64
CA VAL A 113 -12.69 -8.67 -4.39
C VAL A 113 -12.96 -7.17 -4.69
N PRO A 114 -14.07 -6.60 -4.19
CA PRO A 114 -14.39 -5.20 -4.44
C PRO A 114 -13.35 -4.27 -3.79
N LEU A 115 -12.87 -3.31 -4.59
CA LEU A 115 -11.98 -2.24 -4.16
C LEU A 115 -12.75 -0.94 -3.99
N THR A 116 -12.58 -0.29 -2.85
CA THR A 116 -13.04 1.09 -2.64
C THR A 116 -11.82 2.01 -2.63
N ASN A 117 -11.81 3.04 -3.46
CA ASN A 117 -10.81 4.10 -3.33
C ASN A 117 -11.30 5.13 -2.29
N VAL A 118 -10.57 5.31 -1.20
CA VAL A 118 -10.90 6.28 -0.15
C VAL A 118 -9.97 7.47 -0.24
N PHE A 119 -10.47 8.54 -0.86
CA PHE A 119 -9.70 9.75 -1.11
C PHE A 119 -9.95 10.84 -0.07
N ASN A 120 -8.87 11.43 0.43
CA ASN A 120 -8.88 12.65 1.21
C ASN A 120 -8.04 13.74 0.52
N GLN A 121 -8.63 14.92 0.26
CA GLN A 121 -7.92 15.99 -0.45
C GLN A 121 -6.70 16.51 0.31
N GLN A 122 -6.74 16.47 1.65
CA GLN A 122 -5.64 16.88 2.51
C GLN A 122 -4.85 15.64 2.92
N TYR A 123 -3.53 15.76 3.13
CA TYR A 123 -2.81 14.69 3.82
C TYR A 123 -3.10 14.75 5.32
N SER A 124 -4.22 14.18 5.73
CA SER A 124 -4.62 14.07 7.14
C SER A 124 -5.14 12.67 7.43
N LEU A 125 -4.32 11.92 8.15
CA LEU A 125 -4.59 10.54 8.56
C LEU A 125 -5.75 10.48 9.56
N GLU A 126 -5.81 11.45 10.49
CA GLU A 126 -6.92 11.62 11.42
C GLU A 126 -8.25 11.79 10.68
N LYS A 127 -8.32 12.74 9.73
CA LYS A 127 -9.54 13.01 8.96
C LYS A 127 -9.94 11.85 8.06
N TRP A 128 -8.96 11.15 7.50
CA TRP A 128 -9.22 9.92 6.75
C TRP A 128 -9.81 8.81 7.64
N ALA A 129 -9.24 8.58 8.84
CA ALA A 129 -9.78 7.60 9.77
C ALA A 129 -11.18 7.99 10.30
N GLU A 130 -11.45 9.28 10.50
CA GLU A 130 -12.81 9.78 10.79
C GLU A 130 -13.79 9.51 9.62
N GLN A 131 -13.35 9.65 8.36
CA GLN A 131 -14.18 9.31 7.20
C GLN A 131 -14.57 7.83 7.21
N LEU A 132 -13.63 6.93 7.57
CA LEU A 132 -13.94 5.49 7.72
C LEU A 132 -14.96 5.25 8.81
N GLN A 133 -14.82 5.92 9.96
CA GLN A 133 -15.77 5.80 11.06
C GLN A 133 -17.18 6.28 10.70
N ALA A 134 -17.29 7.28 9.83
CA ALA A 134 -18.56 7.78 9.35
C ALA A 134 -19.26 6.82 8.35
N MET A 135 -18.56 5.82 7.81
CA MET A 135 -19.17 4.85 6.89
C MET A 135 -20.10 3.89 7.65
N PRO A 136 -21.29 3.54 7.10
CA PRO A 136 -22.10 2.47 7.65
C PRO A 136 -21.38 1.12 7.52
N ASP A 137 -21.63 0.17 8.44
CA ASP A 137 -20.93 -1.13 8.49
C ASP A 137 -20.92 -1.87 7.15
N GLY A 138 -22.03 -1.84 6.41
CA GLY A 138 -22.15 -2.51 5.11
C GLY A 138 -21.36 -1.86 3.96
N ALA A 139 -20.85 -0.64 4.16
CA ALA A 139 -20.06 0.09 3.16
C ALA A 139 -18.59 0.27 3.56
N LEU A 140 -18.22 -0.03 4.81
CA LEU A 140 -16.86 0.06 5.32
C LEU A 140 -16.01 -1.11 4.80
N PRO A 141 -14.94 -0.86 4.03
CA PRO A 141 -14.04 -1.91 3.59
C PRO A 141 -13.31 -2.57 4.77
N LEU A 142 -13.03 -3.87 4.68
CA LEU A 142 -12.46 -4.62 5.81
C LEU A 142 -10.93 -4.51 5.90
N VAL A 143 -10.27 -4.23 4.78
CA VAL A 143 -8.80 -4.14 4.68
C VAL A 143 -8.43 -2.85 3.95
N HIS A 144 -7.61 -2.02 4.57
CA HIS A 144 -7.13 -0.77 3.98
C HIS A 144 -5.62 -0.84 3.78
N SER A 145 -5.16 -0.57 2.56
CA SER A 145 -3.76 -0.32 2.25
C SER A 145 -3.50 1.17 2.30
N VAL A 146 -2.43 1.58 2.99
CA VAL A 146 -2.03 2.98 3.18
C VAL A 146 -0.55 3.10 2.81
N SER A 147 -0.29 3.62 1.61
CA SER A 147 1.06 3.82 1.08
C SER A 147 1.56 5.26 1.33
N TYR A 148 1.23 5.81 2.50
CA TYR A 148 1.59 7.17 2.90
C TYR A 148 2.18 7.19 4.29
N GLY A 149 3.31 7.87 4.42
CA GLY A 149 4.04 8.06 5.68
C GLY A 149 4.85 9.34 5.67
N ASN A 150 5.45 9.66 6.80
CA ASN A 150 6.47 10.70 7.01
C ASN A 150 7.30 10.27 8.23
N ASP A 151 8.54 10.72 8.34
CA ASP A 151 9.32 10.53 9.57
C ASP A 151 8.52 11.06 10.78
N GLU A 152 8.59 10.36 11.92
CA GLU A 152 7.87 10.76 13.15
C GLU A 152 8.18 12.18 13.59
N ALA A 153 9.42 12.64 13.38
CA ALA A 153 9.84 13.98 13.75
C ALA A 153 9.41 15.05 12.72
N GLN A 154 8.97 14.65 11.53
CA GLN A 154 8.60 15.55 10.45
C GLN A 154 7.17 16.06 10.62
N ALA A 155 6.96 17.37 10.41
CA ALA A 155 5.61 17.92 10.35
C ALA A 155 4.75 17.20 9.28
N PRO A 156 3.46 16.93 9.55
CA PRO A 156 2.65 17.43 10.68
C PRO A 156 2.68 16.55 11.94
N ASN A 157 3.59 15.58 12.06
CA ASN A 157 3.62 14.55 13.11
C ASN A 157 4.04 15.09 14.49
N THR A 158 3.28 16.02 15.07
CA THR A 158 3.45 16.31 16.50
C THR A 158 3.04 15.09 17.33
N PRO A 159 3.62 14.87 18.52
CA PRO A 159 3.21 13.76 19.38
C PRO A 159 1.71 13.76 19.69
N GLU A 160 1.09 14.94 19.80
CA GLU A 160 -0.35 15.09 20.00
C GLU A 160 -1.16 14.63 18.77
N TYR A 161 -0.74 15.02 17.57
CA TYR A 161 -1.39 14.61 16.33
C TYR A 161 -1.24 13.11 16.10
N MET A 162 -0.06 12.55 16.33
CA MET A 162 0.18 11.11 16.21
C MET A 162 -0.72 10.32 17.18
N ARG A 163 -0.84 10.76 18.44
CA ARG A 163 -1.75 10.13 19.42
C ARG A 163 -3.23 10.29 19.05
N ALA A 164 -3.62 11.40 18.42
CA ALA A 164 -4.98 11.58 17.92
C ALA A 164 -5.27 10.59 16.77
N CYS A 165 -4.39 10.50 15.79
CA CYS A 165 -4.47 9.51 14.71
C CYS A 165 -4.51 8.07 15.27
N ASP A 166 -3.66 7.75 16.26
CA ASP A 166 -3.62 6.45 16.92
C ASP A 166 -4.97 6.10 17.56
N ALA A 167 -5.61 7.05 18.24
CA ALA A 167 -6.94 6.88 18.79
C ALA A 167 -8.02 6.65 17.71
N GLU A 168 -7.91 7.30 16.54
CA GLU A 168 -8.82 7.04 15.42
C GLU A 168 -8.56 5.65 14.79
N PHE A 169 -7.30 5.23 14.66
CA PHE A 169 -6.94 3.88 14.19
C PHE A 169 -7.48 2.80 15.14
N MET A 170 -7.40 3.01 16.45
CA MET A 170 -8.05 2.13 17.45
C MET A 170 -9.55 1.98 17.19
N LYS A 171 -10.27 3.09 16.97
CA LYS A 171 -11.72 3.08 16.73
C LYS A 171 -12.06 2.34 15.44
N VAL A 172 -11.28 2.52 14.38
CA VAL A 172 -11.41 1.78 13.12
C VAL A 172 -11.17 0.28 13.35
N GLY A 173 -10.11 -0.07 14.09
CA GLY A 173 -9.82 -1.46 14.47
C GLY A 173 -10.92 -2.12 15.30
N LEU A 174 -11.57 -1.38 16.21
CA LEU A 174 -12.72 -1.87 16.98
C LEU A 174 -13.94 -2.24 16.10
N ARG A 175 -14.02 -1.69 14.88
CA ARG A 175 -15.03 -2.08 13.88
C ARG A 175 -14.61 -3.30 13.04
N GLY A 176 -13.49 -3.95 13.37
CA GLY A 176 -13.01 -5.15 12.69
C GLY A 176 -12.24 -4.88 11.40
N VAL A 177 -11.75 -3.65 11.21
CA VAL A 177 -10.98 -3.25 10.03
C VAL A 177 -9.48 -3.45 10.25
N SER A 178 -8.78 -3.98 9.24
CA SER A 178 -7.33 -4.07 9.20
C SER A 178 -6.72 -2.91 8.45
N LEU A 179 -5.78 -2.20 9.08
CA LEU A 179 -5.00 -1.12 8.47
C LEU A 179 -3.58 -1.62 8.19
N LEU A 180 -3.19 -1.68 6.93
CA LEU A 180 -1.84 -2.06 6.49
C LEU A 180 -1.15 -0.80 5.99
N VAL A 181 0.00 -0.49 6.56
CA VAL A 181 0.73 0.76 6.29
C VAL A 181 2.13 0.43 5.80
N ALA A 182 2.55 1.02 4.67
CA ALA A 182 3.91 0.88 4.18
C ALA A 182 4.92 1.42 5.22
N SER A 183 6.00 0.69 5.48
CA SER A 183 6.98 1.09 6.52
C SER A 183 7.96 2.19 6.09
N GLY A 184 7.87 2.65 4.85
CA GLY A 184 8.76 3.64 4.23
C GLY A 184 9.74 3.03 3.23
N ASP A 185 10.34 3.90 2.42
CA ASP A 185 11.19 3.59 1.27
C ASP A 185 12.57 4.29 1.34
N SER A 186 12.97 4.73 2.53
CA SER A 186 14.23 5.45 2.77
C SER A 186 15.12 4.78 3.84
N GLY A 187 14.89 3.48 4.09
CA GLY A 187 15.60 2.70 5.10
C GLY A 187 15.49 3.32 6.49
N VAL A 188 16.53 3.12 7.31
CA VAL A 188 16.60 3.70 8.68
C VAL A 188 16.84 5.21 8.69
N TRP A 189 17.22 5.78 7.55
CA TRP A 189 17.55 7.20 7.45
C TRP A 189 16.31 8.08 7.26
N GLY A 190 15.17 7.49 6.89
CA GLY A 190 13.96 8.24 6.63
C GLY A 190 14.14 9.32 5.57
N ARG A 191 13.18 10.23 5.49
CA ARG A 191 13.16 11.35 4.55
C ARG A 191 14.10 12.48 4.99
N GLU A 192 14.38 12.58 6.28
CA GLU A 192 15.32 13.56 6.85
C GLU A 192 16.79 13.22 6.57
N GLY A 193 17.09 11.94 6.29
CA GLY A 193 18.39 11.48 5.84
C GLY A 193 19.46 11.43 6.94
N ALA A 194 20.62 10.88 6.58
CA ALA A 194 21.71 10.60 7.53
C ALA A 194 22.38 11.81 8.20
N LEU A 195 22.07 13.03 7.74
CA LEU A 195 22.66 14.26 8.28
C LEU A 195 21.95 14.74 9.56
N ALA A 196 20.77 14.19 9.85
CA ALA A 196 20.00 14.49 11.05
C ALA A 196 20.49 13.64 12.24
N ALA A 197 21.58 14.07 12.86
CA ALA A 197 21.91 13.78 14.27
C ALA A 197 22.17 12.32 14.70
N ASP A 198 22.81 11.49 13.86
CA ASP A 198 23.21 10.09 14.21
C ASP A 198 22.05 9.25 14.79
N ARG A 199 20.80 9.56 14.40
CA ARG A 199 19.59 8.86 14.85
C ARG A 199 18.90 8.23 13.65
N PHE A 200 18.17 7.14 13.89
CA PHE A 200 17.27 6.56 12.90
C PHE A 200 15.92 7.25 12.96
N HIS A 201 15.23 7.30 11.81
CA HIS A 201 13.99 8.02 11.61
C HIS A 201 12.86 7.02 11.39
N PRO A 202 12.09 6.65 12.44
CA PRO A 202 10.89 5.82 12.27
C PRO A 202 9.83 6.57 11.47
N ASP A 203 9.05 5.85 10.66
CA ASP A 203 7.95 6.41 9.86
C ASP A 203 6.60 6.34 10.60
N PHE A 204 5.82 7.41 10.51
CA PHE A 204 4.41 7.46 10.92
C PHE A 204 3.50 7.64 9.69
N PRO A 205 2.46 6.81 9.52
CA PRO A 205 1.76 6.03 10.55
C PRO A 205 2.28 4.61 10.81
N ALA A 206 3.33 4.14 10.14
CA ALA A 206 3.81 2.77 10.29
C ALA A 206 4.21 2.42 11.74
N SER A 207 4.64 3.40 12.53
CA SER A 207 5.01 3.23 13.93
C SER A 207 3.84 3.16 14.92
N SER A 208 2.60 3.41 14.48
CA SER A 208 1.42 3.23 15.33
C SER A 208 1.28 1.77 15.77
N PRO A 209 1.04 1.48 17.07
CA PRO A 209 0.80 0.12 17.55
C PRO A 209 -0.57 -0.46 17.14
N TYR A 210 -1.40 0.29 16.42
CA TYR A 210 -2.74 -0.16 15.98
C TYR A 210 -2.85 -0.34 14.46
N VAL A 211 -1.72 -0.31 13.75
CA VAL A 211 -1.64 -0.67 12.33
C VAL A 211 -0.72 -1.87 12.15
N THR A 212 -0.80 -2.51 10.98
CA THR A 212 0.19 -3.50 10.54
C THR A 212 1.19 -2.80 9.63
N ALA A 213 2.40 -2.54 10.12
CA ALA A 213 3.50 -2.03 9.30
C ALA A 213 4.00 -3.11 8.34
N VAL A 214 4.12 -2.78 7.05
CA VAL A 214 4.54 -3.70 5.98
C VAL A 214 5.84 -3.20 5.37
N GLY A 215 6.91 -3.97 5.57
CA GLY A 215 8.23 -3.71 4.97
C GLY A 215 8.39 -4.31 3.57
N GLY A 216 9.57 -4.11 2.98
CA GLY A 216 9.90 -4.60 1.64
C GLY A 216 11.05 -5.60 1.60
N THR A 217 11.00 -6.45 0.58
CA THR A 217 11.99 -7.49 0.29
C THR A 217 12.40 -7.45 -1.18
N ASP A 218 13.61 -7.94 -1.45
CA ASP A 218 14.09 -8.29 -2.78
C ASP A 218 14.28 -9.80 -2.87
N PHE A 219 14.03 -10.41 -4.02
CA PHE A 219 14.51 -11.77 -4.27
C PHE A 219 16.04 -11.78 -4.28
N ALA A 220 16.64 -12.72 -3.57
CA ALA A 220 18.09 -12.87 -3.44
C ALA A 220 18.78 -13.10 -4.80
N THR A 221 18.06 -13.65 -5.78
CA THR A 221 18.52 -13.75 -7.16
C THR A 221 17.59 -12.94 -8.07
N ARG A 222 18.18 -11.99 -8.80
CA ARG A 222 17.43 -11.12 -9.72
C ARG A 222 16.63 -11.95 -10.71
N SER A 223 15.34 -11.61 -10.82
CA SER A 223 14.43 -12.25 -11.76
C SER A 223 14.39 -13.77 -11.58
N THR A 224 14.33 -14.20 -10.33
CA THR A 224 14.10 -15.59 -9.95
C THR A 224 13.25 -15.61 -8.69
N VAL A 225 12.17 -16.40 -8.69
CA VAL A 225 11.37 -16.61 -7.48
C VAL A 225 12.12 -17.59 -6.58
N GLY A 226 12.34 -17.20 -5.32
CA GLY A 226 13.16 -17.96 -4.39
C GLY A 226 13.38 -17.20 -3.09
N PRO A 227 14.50 -17.46 -2.39
CA PRO A 227 14.80 -16.78 -1.13
C PRO A 227 14.76 -15.27 -1.26
N GLU A 228 14.30 -14.59 -0.22
CA GLU A 228 14.24 -13.13 -0.15
C GLU A 228 15.29 -12.58 0.80
N ALA A 229 15.71 -11.34 0.54
CA ALA A 229 16.55 -10.52 1.40
C ALA A 229 15.85 -9.19 1.69
N ALA A 230 16.24 -8.53 2.78
CA ALA A 230 15.72 -7.20 3.09
C ALA A 230 15.98 -6.25 1.92
N TRP A 231 14.93 -5.54 1.47
CA TRP A 231 15.10 -4.46 0.53
C TRP A 231 15.90 -3.36 1.22
N ARG A 232 16.99 -2.91 0.58
CA ARG A 232 17.93 -1.94 1.16
C ARG A 232 17.24 -0.67 1.65
N ASP A 233 16.23 -0.22 0.92
CA ASP A 233 15.54 1.04 1.20
C ASP A 233 14.23 0.79 1.97
N GLY A 234 13.90 -0.45 2.33
CA GLY A 234 12.74 -0.77 3.16
C GLY A 234 12.86 -0.14 4.55
N GLY A 235 11.87 0.66 4.93
CA GLY A 235 11.83 1.34 6.22
C GLY A 235 11.65 0.37 7.38
N GLY A 236 12.18 0.74 8.54
CA GLY A 236 12.10 -0.06 9.76
C GLY A 236 12.87 0.58 10.91
N GLY A 237 12.49 0.24 12.15
CA GLY A 237 13.10 0.81 13.34
C GLY A 237 12.19 0.68 14.56
N PHE A 238 12.39 1.57 15.53
CA PHE A 238 11.58 1.67 16.74
C PHE A 238 11.04 3.10 16.85
N SER A 239 9.77 3.22 17.25
CA SER A 239 9.13 4.51 17.45
C SER A 239 9.83 5.33 18.52
N ASP A 240 9.91 6.64 18.31
CA ASP A 240 10.36 7.60 19.32
C ASP A 240 9.19 8.11 20.18
N THR A 241 7.96 7.88 19.72
CA THR A 241 6.72 8.38 20.31
C THR A 241 5.93 7.29 21.05
N PHE A 242 5.82 6.11 20.45
CA PHE A 242 4.99 5.02 20.95
C PHE A 242 5.84 3.94 21.64
N PRO A 243 5.52 3.55 22.88
CA PRO A 243 6.21 2.46 23.54
C PRO A 243 5.88 1.11 22.89
N ALA A 244 6.83 0.18 22.91
CA ALA A 244 6.63 -1.18 22.42
C ALA A 244 5.41 -1.84 23.10
N PRO A 245 4.38 -2.27 22.35
CA PRO A 245 3.17 -2.85 22.91
C PRO A 245 3.42 -4.27 23.44
N ALA A 246 2.58 -4.73 24.37
CA ALA A 246 2.82 -5.98 25.09
C ALA A 246 2.87 -7.25 24.21
N TRP A 247 2.14 -7.25 23.09
CA TRP A 247 2.11 -8.36 22.14
C TRP A 247 3.37 -8.50 21.27
N GLN A 248 4.28 -7.52 21.34
CA GLN A 248 5.53 -7.44 20.59
C GLN A 248 6.76 -7.65 21.49
N ARG A 249 6.55 -8.04 22.76
CA ARG A 249 7.59 -8.25 23.77
C ARG A 249 7.86 -9.72 24.03
#